data_AF-A0A1J1DY05-F1
#
_entry.id   AF-A0A1J1DY05-F1
#
_cell.length_a   1.000
_cell.length_b   1.000
_cell.length_c   1.000
_cell.angle_alpha   90.00
_cell.angle_beta   90.00
_cell.angle_gamma   90.00
#
_symmetry.space_group_name_H-M   'P 1'
#
loop_
_entity.id
_entity.type
_entity.pdbx_description
1 polymer ?
#
loop_
_entity_poly.entity_id
_entity_poly.type
_entity_poly.pdbx_seq_one_letter_code
_entity_poly.pdbx_strand_id
1 'polypeptide(L)'
;MTFTGKIKGQILEGVTDLSEMFYKARDFNGDISNWNVVSKVENMSGMFCNAEAFNKKLNTWDVSSVTNMYRMFSPGWTGASIPFNQDISGWDVRKVTNCNGLSTNASNFEDKKNLLSLVVTLN
;
A
#
# COMPACT_ATOMS: atom_id res chain seq x y z
N MET A 1 9.43 11.45 -16.11
CA MET A 1 7.99 11.75 -16.22
C MET A 1 7.54 12.27 -14.86
N THR A 2 7.26 13.56 -14.72
CA THR A 2 6.63 14.11 -13.52
C THR A 2 5.13 14.09 -13.74
N PHE A 3 4.42 13.22 -13.02
CA PHE A 3 2.96 13.19 -13.03
C PHE A 3 2.47 14.47 -12.33
N THR A 4 2.14 15.49 -13.11
CA THR A 4 1.64 16.80 -12.63
C THR A 4 0.12 16.90 -12.73
N GLY A 5 -0.58 15.76 -12.80
CA GLY A 5 -2.03 15.72 -12.76
C GLY A 5 -2.54 16.05 -11.36
N LYS A 6 -3.16 17.22 -11.18
CA LYS A 6 -4.02 17.50 -10.04
C LYS A 6 -5.21 16.52 -10.07
N ILE A 7 -5.11 15.37 -9.38
CA ILE A 7 -6.24 14.48 -9.16
C ILE A 7 -7.09 15.06 -8.01
N LYS A 8 -7.68 16.23 -8.22
CA LYS A 8 -8.74 16.76 -7.36
C LYS A 8 -10.07 16.46 -8.03
N GLY A 9 -10.83 15.52 -7.47
CA GLY A 9 -12.27 15.40 -7.76
C GLY A 9 -12.68 14.50 -8.91
N GLN A 10 -11.85 13.57 -9.39
CA GLN A 10 -12.35 12.47 -10.22
C GLN A 10 -12.55 11.24 -9.34
N ILE A 11 -13.81 10.89 -9.09
CA ILE A 11 -14.16 9.49 -8.84
C ILE A 11 -13.71 8.76 -10.11
N LEU A 12 -12.56 8.11 -10.08
CA LEU A 12 -12.19 7.15 -11.13
C LEU A 12 -13.04 5.90 -10.89
N GLU A 13 -14.29 5.96 -11.35
CA GLU A 13 -15.21 4.82 -11.38
C GLU A 13 -14.49 3.64 -12.05
N GLY A 14 -14.20 2.59 -11.29
CA GLY A 14 -13.69 1.32 -11.83
C GLY A 14 -12.17 1.14 -11.86
N VAL A 15 -11.38 2.00 -11.21
CA VAL A 15 -9.96 1.67 -10.99
C VAL A 15 -9.84 0.57 -9.96
N THR A 16 -9.50 -0.63 -10.44
CA THR A 16 -9.25 -1.82 -9.61
C THR A 16 -7.76 -2.12 -9.45
N ASP A 17 -6.89 -1.46 -10.22
CA ASP A 17 -5.45 -1.74 -10.23
C ASP A 17 -4.63 -0.44 -10.09
N LEU A 18 -3.85 -0.36 -9.01
CA LEU A 18 -2.84 0.68 -8.74
C LEU A 18 -1.43 0.08 -8.64
N SER A 19 -1.23 -1.13 -9.15
CA SER A 19 0.07 -1.79 -9.13
C SER A 19 1.13 -0.94 -9.82
N GLU A 20 2.30 -0.88 -9.18
CA GLU A 20 3.49 -0.18 -9.66
C GLU A 20 3.31 1.32 -10.01
N MET A 21 2.19 1.96 -9.62
CA MET A 21 1.87 3.35 -10.02
C MET A 21 2.98 4.36 -9.71
N PHE A 22 3.66 4.19 -8.58
CA PHE A 22 4.82 4.99 -8.15
C PHE A 22 6.10 4.15 -8.02
N TYR A 23 6.19 3.04 -8.73
CA TYR A 23 7.38 2.20 -8.73
C TYR A 23 8.61 2.99 -9.18
N LYS A 24 9.67 2.96 -8.37
CA LYS A 24 10.93 3.70 -8.57
C LYS A 24 10.75 5.22 -8.70
N ALA A 25 9.61 5.79 -8.29
CA ALA A 25 9.43 7.23 -8.21
C ALA A 25 10.17 7.78 -6.99
N ARG A 26 11.51 7.76 -7.03
CA ARG A 26 12.41 8.04 -5.91
C ARG A 26 12.11 9.35 -5.20
N ASP A 27 11.79 10.39 -5.95
CA ASP A 27 11.54 11.74 -5.43
C ASP A 27 10.05 11.99 -5.10
N PHE A 28 9.16 11.01 -5.30
CA PHE A 28 7.74 11.21 -5.04
C PHE A 28 7.44 11.34 -3.54
N ASN A 29 6.90 12.49 -3.14
CA ASN A 29 6.46 12.76 -1.78
C ASN A 29 5.17 13.62 -1.79
N GLY A 30 4.32 13.41 -2.80
CA GLY A 30 3.06 14.12 -2.94
C GLY A 30 2.05 13.68 -1.89
N ASP A 31 1.21 14.61 -1.44
CA ASP A 31 0.10 14.29 -0.53
C ASP A 31 -1.04 13.61 -1.32
N ILE A 32 -1.27 12.34 -0.98
CA ILE A 32 -2.31 11.48 -1.56
C ILE A 32 -3.26 10.93 -0.48
N SER A 33 -3.23 11.50 0.72
CA SER A 33 -4.11 11.09 1.84
C SER A 33 -5.60 11.21 1.48
N ASN A 34 -5.95 12.11 0.56
CA ASN A 34 -7.32 12.39 0.12
C ASN A 34 -7.74 11.67 -1.17
N TRP A 35 -6.99 10.67 -1.63
CA TRP A 35 -7.39 9.88 -2.79
C TRP A 35 -8.63 9.05 -2.48
N ASN A 36 -9.73 9.37 -3.15
CA ASN A 36 -11.03 8.71 -3.00
C ASN A 36 -11.15 7.42 -3.84
N VAL A 37 -10.13 7.07 -4.62
CA VAL A 37 -10.18 5.96 -5.59
C VAL A 37 -9.85 4.59 -4.97
N VAL A 38 -9.46 4.55 -3.69
CA VAL A 38 -8.87 3.36 -3.04
C VAL A 38 -9.91 2.27 -2.73
N SER A 39 -11.17 2.64 -2.47
CA SER A 39 -12.21 1.71 -1.99
C SER A 39 -12.59 0.59 -2.98
N LYS A 40 -12.33 0.78 -4.27
CA LYS A 40 -12.57 -0.21 -5.34
C LYS A 40 -11.30 -0.93 -5.80
N VAL A 41 -10.13 -0.56 -5.27
CA VAL A 41 -8.85 -1.13 -5.72
C VAL A 41 -8.68 -2.53 -5.16
N GLU A 42 -8.31 -3.45 -6.04
CA GLU A 42 -8.05 -4.86 -5.74
C GLU A 42 -6.55 -5.16 -5.73
N ASN A 43 -5.74 -4.43 -6.51
CA ASN A 43 -4.30 -4.64 -6.65
C ASN A 43 -3.48 -3.38 -6.36
N MET A 44 -2.59 -3.43 -5.36
CA MET A 44 -1.64 -2.37 -4.98
C MET A 44 -0.19 -2.88 -4.97
N SER A 45 0.08 -3.99 -5.64
CA SER A 45 1.41 -4.60 -5.66
C SER A 45 2.46 -3.61 -6.18
N GLY A 46 3.56 -3.47 -5.45
CA GLY A 46 4.70 -2.63 -5.82
C GLY A 46 4.40 -1.13 -5.94
N MET A 47 3.21 -0.65 -5.52
CA MET A 47 2.76 0.72 -5.79
C MET A 47 3.79 1.78 -5.38
N PHE A 48 4.46 1.63 -4.23
CA PHE A 48 5.52 2.53 -3.74
C PHE A 48 6.87 1.82 -3.61
N CYS A 49 7.08 0.72 -4.33
CA CYS A 49 8.35 0.01 -4.28
C CYS A 49 9.48 0.91 -4.80
N ASN A 50 10.53 1.11 -4.00
CA ASN A 50 11.64 2.01 -4.29
C ASN A 50 11.24 3.49 -4.48
N ALA A 51 10.13 3.94 -3.86
CA ALA A 51 9.75 5.35 -3.75
C ALA A 51 10.41 6.00 -2.52
N GLU A 52 11.71 6.29 -2.63
CA GLU A 52 12.61 6.58 -1.51
C GLU A 52 12.21 7.78 -0.64
N ALA A 53 11.57 8.79 -1.21
CA ALA A 53 11.11 9.98 -0.50
C ALA A 53 9.68 9.86 0.07
N PHE A 54 8.93 8.79 -0.23
CA PHE A 54 7.52 8.70 0.11
C PHE A 54 7.31 8.26 1.56
N ASN A 55 6.72 9.13 2.38
CA ASN A 55 6.39 8.84 3.77
C ASN A 55 5.15 9.60 4.25
N LYS A 56 4.11 9.69 3.41
CA LYS A 56 2.86 10.39 3.74
C LYS A 56 1.87 9.47 4.44
N LYS A 57 1.05 10.03 5.33
CA LYS A 57 -0.02 9.30 6.03
C LYS A 57 -1.04 8.77 5.04
N LEU A 58 -1.38 7.49 5.18
CA LEU A 58 -2.38 6.78 4.36
C LEU A 58 -3.48 6.14 5.21
N ASN A 59 -3.61 6.52 6.48
CA ASN A 59 -4.56 5.94 7.43
C ASN A 59 -6.04 6.18 7.04
N THR A 60 -6.30 7.09 6.12
CA THR A 60 -7.62 7.42 5.57
C THR A 60 -8.03 6.54 4.38
N TRP A 61 -7.14 5.71 3.87
CA TRP A 61 -7.42 4.85 2.72
C TRP A 61 -8.31 3.66 3.11
N ASP A 62 -9.41 3.48 2.39
CA ASP A 62 -10.24 2.28 2.48
C ASP A 62 -9.65 1.19 1.57
N VAL A 63 -8.89 0.27 2.16
CA VAL A 63 -8.24 -0.85 1.46
C VAL A 63 -9.02 -2.16 1.56
N SER A 64 -10.28 -2.13 2.00
CA SER A 64 -11.09 -3.32 2.27
C SER A 64 -11.41 -4.18 1.05
N SER A 65 -11.15 -3.68 -0.16
CA SER A 65 -11.26 -4.41 -1.43
C SER A 65 -9.94 -4.98 -1.93
N VAL A 66 -8.80 -4.60 -1.34
CA VAL A 66 -7.47 -4.99 -1.82
C VAL A 66 -7.20 -6.46 -1.51
N THR A 67 -6.72 -7.19 -2.52
CA THR A 67 -6.32 -8.60 -2.42
C THR A 67 -4.80 -8.77 -2.52
N ASN A 68 -4.09 -7.84 -3.17
CA ASN A 68 -2.65 -7.93 -3.40
C ASN A 68 -1.91 -6.65 -3.00
N MET A 69 -0.99 -6.78 -2.04
CA MET A 69 -0.10 -5.73 -1.53
C MET A 69 1.38 -6.13 -1.61
N TYR A 70 1.72 -7.08 -2.50
CA TYR A 70 3.09 -7.58 -2.67
C TYR A 70 4.09 -6.43 -2.86
N ARG A 71 5.11 -6.37 -1.98
CA ARG A 71 6.20 -5.38 -2.02
C ARG A 71 5.75 -3.91 -2.09
N MET A 72 4.55 -3.57 -1.64
CA MET A 72 3.98 -2.21 -1.78
C MET A 72 4.93 -1.10 -1.30
N PHE A 73 5.63 -1.30 -0.18
CA PHE A 73 6.60 -0.35 0.40
C PHE A 73 8.04 -0.89 0.46
N SER A 74 8.39 -1.87 -0.37
CA SER A 74 9.71 -2.51 -0.32
C SER A 74 10.82 -1.53 -0.74
N PRO A 75 12.00 -1.52 -0.08
CA PRO A 75 13.08 -0.57 -0.34
C PRO A 75 13.87 -0.86 -1.65
N GLY A 76 13.32 -1.69 -2.55
CA GLY A 76 14.04 -2.18 -3.73
C GLY A 76 15.26 -3.03 -3.37
N TRP A 77 16.10 -3.31 -4.35
CA TRP A 77 17.32 -4.13 -4.15
C TRP A 77 18.48 -3.36 -3.50
N THR A 78 18.41 -2.03 -3.49
CA THR A 78 19.55 -1.18 -3.12
C THR A 78 19.70 -0.96 -1.61
N GLY A 79 18.65 -1.24 -0.83
CA GLY A 79 18.64 -1.03 0.63
C GLY A 79 18.76 0.43 1.08
N ALA A 80 18.81 1.39 0.13
CA ALA A 80 19.06 2.81 0.39
C ALA A 80 17.77 3.64 0.61
N SER A 81 16.60 3.01 0.58
CA SER A 81 15.32 3.70 0.76
C SER A 81 15.06 4.03 2.22
N ILE A 82 14.57 5.24 2.49
CA ILE A 82 13.93 5.53 3.77
C ILE A 82 12.68 4.64 3.84
N PRO A 83 12.51 3.82 4.88
CA PRO A 83 11.33 2.97 5.00
C PRO A 83 10.09 3.82 5.25
N PHE A 84 8.98 3.46 4.59
CA PHE A 84 7.67 3.95 4.96
C PHE A 84 7.40 3.58 6.43
N ASN A 85 7.05 4.56 7.27
CA ASN A 85 6.89 4.35 8.71
C ASN A 85 5.62 4.98 9.30
N GLN A 86 4.61 5.25 8.46
CA GLN A 86 3.35 5.82 8.91
C GLN A 86 2.42 4.74 9.49
N ASP A 87 1.55 5.16 10.40
CA ASP A 87 0.55 4.28 10.98
C ASP A 87 -0.52 3.89 9.94
N ILE A 88 -0.71 2.58 9.81
CA ILE A 88 -1.70 1.92 8.94
C ILE A 88 -2.48 0.83 9.70
N SER A 89 -2.44 0.86 11.04
CA SER A 89 -3.13 -0.12 11.89
C SER A 89 -4.65 -0.17 11.68
N GLY A 90 -5.25 0.91 11.17
CA GLY A 90 -6.67 0.99 10.83
C GLY A 90 -7.07 0.35 9.49
N TRP A 91 -6.13 -0.19 8.70
CA TRP A 91 -6.44 -0.82 7.42
C TRP A 91 -7.14 -2.17 7.60
N ASP A 92 -8.32 -2.33 6.99
CA ASP A 92 -8.99 -3.63 6.87
C ASP A 92 -8.32 -4.47 5.77
N VAL A 93 -7.45 -5.39 6.17
CA VAL A 93 -6.68 -6.25 5.26
C VAL A 93 -7.22 -7.67 5.15
N ARG A 94 -8.46 -7.93 5.59
CA ARG A 94 -9.01 -9.31 5.63
C ARG A 94 -9.10 -10.00 4.26
N LYS A 95 -9.14 -9.23 3.16
CA LYS A 95 -9.14 -9.77 1.79
C LYS A 95 -7.74 -9.94 1.19
N VAL A 96 -6.69 -9.45 1.85
CA VAL A 96 -5.33 -9.51 1.33
C VAL A 96 -4.83 -10.95 1.40
N THR A 97 -4.56 -11.54 0.24
CA THR A 97 -4.02 -12.90 0.10
C THR A 97 -2.53 -12.90 -0.20
N ASN A 98 -1.97 -11.76 -0.64
CA ASN A 98 -0.52 -11.61 -0.86
C ASN A 98 0.00 -10.28 -0.28
N CYS A 99 0.78 -10.36 0.78
CA CYS A 99 1.40 -9.22 1.46
C CYS A 99 2.93 -9.39 1.64
N ASN A 100 3.57 -10.24 0.83
CA ASN A 100 5.01 -10.49 0.98
C ASN A 100 5.81 -9.19 0.74
N GLY A 101 6.71 -8.85 1.66
CA GLY A 101 7.48 -7.60 1.60
C GLY A 101 6.72 -6.34 2.04
N LEU A 102 5.48 -6.48 2.54
CA LEU A 102 4.76 -5.38 3.20
C LEU A 102 5.25 -5.20 4.65
N SER A 103 5.43 -6.32 5.37
CA SER A 103 5.81 -6.36 6.79
C SER A 103 7.29 -6.11 7.08
N THR A 104 8.15 -6.05 6.05
CA THR A 104 9.57 -5.68 6.26
C THR A 104 9.76 -4.21 6.60
N ASN A 105 8.76 -3.36 6.32
CA ASN A 105 8.80 -1.91 6.61
C ASN A 105 7.60 -1.41 7.42
N ALA A 106 6.50 -2.15 7.47
CA ALA A 106 5.35 -1.78 8.29
C ALA A 106 5.45 -2.43 9.68
N SER A 107 6.16 -1.76 10.59
CA SER A 107 6.30 -2.12 12.01
C SER A 107 4.98 -2.18 12.78
N ASN A 108 3.86 -1.73 12.19
CA ASN A 108 2.55 -1.62 12.84
C ASN A 108 1.57 -2.75 12.48
N PHE A 109 1.98 -3.77 11.72
CA PHE A 109 1.19 -4.99 11.59
C PHE A 109 1.36 -5.85 12.85
N GLU A 110 0.76 -5.41 13.95
CA GLU A 110 0.72 -6.16 15.23
C GLU A 110 -0.09 -7.48 15.15
N ASP A 111 -0.47 -7.95 13.95
CA ASP A 111 -1.26 -9.18 13.81
C ASP A 111 -0.65 -10.28 12.96
N LYS A 112 0.65 -10.52 13.15
CA LYS A 112 1.22 -11.87 12.92
C LYS A 112 0.60 -12.95 13.81
N LYS A 113 -0.22 -12.59 14.83
CA LYS A 113 -0.90 -13.55 15.72
C LYS A 113 -2.37 -13.81 15.40
N ASN A 114 -3.17 -12.84 14.91
CA ASN A 114 -4.58 -13.17 14.60
C ASN A 114 -4.83 -13.77 13.20
N LEU A 115 -3.92 -13.64 12.23
CA LEU A 115 -4.09 -14.34 10.93
C LEU A 115 -3.67 -15.82 10.94
N LEU A 116 -2.83 -16.24 11.89
CA LEU A 116 -2.51 -17.66 12.13
C LEU A 116 -3.63 -18.40 12.89
N SER A 117 -4.57 -17.69 13.52
CA SER A 117 -5.67 -18.30 14.27
C SER A 117 -6.91 -18.64 13.44
N LEU A 118 -6.96 -18.27 12.16
CA LEU A 118 -8.11 -18.59 11.28
C LEU A 118 -7.80 -19.60 10.16
N VAL A 119 -6.54 -20.03 9.99
CA VAL A 119 -6.14 -20.97 8.91
C VAL A 119 -5.61 -22.31 9.45
N VAL A 120 -5.65 -22.54 10.78
CA VAL A 120 -5.37 -23.86 11.41
C VAL A 120 -6.54 -24.31 12.31
N THR A 121 -7.78 -24.13 11.86
CA THR A 121 -8.95 -24.76 12.50
C THR A 121 -9.90 -25.41 11.51
N LEU A 122 -9.37 -25.91 10.40
CA LEU A 122 -9.97 -26.99 9.61
C LEU A 122 -8.83 -27.84 9.02
N ASN A 123 -8.47 -28.87 9.80
CA ASN A 123 -7.80 -30.14 9.49
C ASN A 123 -6.81 -30.52 10.59
#